data_AF-K2R134-F1
#
_entry.id   AF-K2R134-F1
#
_cell.length_a   1.000
_cell.length_b   1.000
_cell.length_c   1.000
_cell.angle_alpha   90.00
_cell.angle_beta   90.00
_cell.angle_gamma   90.00
#
_symmetry.space_group_name_H-M   'P 1'
#
loop_
_entity.id
_entity.type
_entity.pdbx_description
1 polymer ?
#
loop_
_entity_poly.entity_id
_entity_poly.type
_entity_poly.pdbx_seq_one_letter_code
_entity_poly.pdbx_strand_id
1 'polypeptide(L)'
;MTLFIGILFVSSVSAVSAANSTNTTSFTPSEIANASVTVQKQIETNDNLPNNVTIGNQTVSTAQYLHLAIQATSQLQNNNNTPITLQKDQAPKNIEEQLNTGTLTKNDYLDFAQRLNDYMNNNQQAAPYGLIGPGKIGYQSQVYLFARILAIYNSTGSLPLAVTIKPFTPNNIPIPYTPPTTFTPTQIIQTATNLQNIIETTKTIPNTVTINGTTINTAQFLHLAITAITQLKNNNNNPILLKNDQAPSYTQEQLNTGSLTLNDYVDFAQRLNDYMNNNQQAAPYGLIGPGKIG
;
A
#
# COMPACT_ATOMS: atom_id res chain seq x y z
N MET A 1 -36.21 -61.64 -63.86
CA MET A 1 -35.35 -61.56 -62.66
C MET A 1 -35.03 -60.09 -62.44
N THR A 2 -35.83 -59.46 -61.59
CA THR A 2 -35.89 -58.00 -61.38
C THR A 2 -34.95 -57.64 -60.23
N LEU A 3 -33.94 -56.80 -60.48
CA LEU A 3 -32.99 -56.34 -59.48
C LEU A 3 -33.36 -54.92 -59.06
N PHE A 4 -33.83 -54.74 -57.83
CA PHE A 4 -34.12 -53.44 -57.22
C PHE A 4 -32.84 -52.89 -56.57
N ILE A 5 -32.42 -51.70 -56.99
CA ILE A 5 -31.32 -50.94 -56.38
C ILE A 5 -31.91 -50.10 -55.23
N GLY A 6 -31.55 -50.45 -53.99
CA GLY A 6 -31.88 -49.65 -52.81
C GLY A 6 -30.74 -48.67 -52.50
N ILE A 7 -31.01 -47.37 -52.65
CA ILE A 7 -30.10 -46.29 -52.24
C ILE A 7 -30.34 -46.03 -50.74
N LEU A 8 -29.32 -46.27 -49.91
CA LEU A 8 -29.33 -45.98 -48.49
C LEU A 8 -28.85 -44.53 -48.27
N PHE A 9 -29.77 -43.63 -47.94
CA PHE A 9 -29.41 -42.30 -47.42
C PHE A 9 -29.20 -42.39 -45.91
N VAL A 10 -27.95 -42.27 -45.46
CA VAL A 10 -27.63 -42.04 -44.04
C VAL A 10 -27.60 -40.54 -43.78
N SER A 11 -28.61 -40.03 -43.07
CA SER A 11 -28.60 -38.69 -42.50
C SER A 11 -27.75 -38.69 -41.23
N SER A 12 -26.59 -38.03 -41.28
CA SER A 12 -25.78 -37.77 -40.09
C SER A 12 -26.48 -36.71 -39.21
N VAL A 13 -26.97 -37.11 -38.04
CA VAL A 13 -27.37 -36.17 -36.99
C VAL A 13 -26.12 -35.78 -36.23
N SER A 14 -25.59 -34.57 -36.48
CA SER A 14 -24.52 -34.02 -35.65
C SER A 14 -25.11 -33.67 -34.28
N ALA A 15 -24.60 -34.30 -33.22
CA ALA A 15 -24.93 -33.90 -31.86
C ALA A 15 -24.43 -32.47 -31.63
N VAL A 16 -25.34 -31.54 -31.39
CA VAL A 16 -25.00 -30.20 -30.90
C VAL A 16 -24.69 -30.36 -29.41
N SER A 17 -23.42 -30.42 -29.04
CA SER A 17 -23.02 -30.26 -27.64
C SER A 17 -23.30 -28.81 -27.26
N ALA A 18 -24.35 -28.57 -26.47
CA ALA A 18 -24.52 -27.29 -25.80
C ALA A 18 -23.31 -27.08 -24.89
N ALA A 19 -22.39 -26.22 -25.30
CA ALA A 19 -21.37 -25.70 -24.40
C ALA A 19 -22.10 -24.93 -23.30
N ASN A 20 -22.17 -25.51 -22.10
CA ASN A 20 -22.69 -24.85 -20.92
C ASN A 20 -21.67 -23.78 -20.49
N SER A 21 -21.65 -22.65 -21.22
CA SER A 21 -20.88 -21.47 -20.85
C SER A 21 -21.52 -20.89 -19.60
N THR A 22 -21.02 -21.25 -18.43
CA THR A 22 -21.27 -20.47 -17.22
C THR A 22 -20.57 -19.13 -17.43
N ASN A 23 -21.27 -18.17 -18.01
CA ASN A 23 -20.78 -16.80 -18.15
C ASN A 23 -20.58 -16.23 -16.74
N THR A 24 -19.38 -16.39 -16.18
CA THR A 24 -19.01 -15.81 -14.89
C THR A 24 -18.67 -14.35 -15.10
N THR A 25 -19.45 -13.45 -14.51
CA THR A 25 -19.16 -12.01 -14.51
C THR A 25 -17.82 -11.78 -13.83
N SER A 26 -16.93 -11.01 -14.47
CA SER A 26 -15.64 -10.61 -13.92
C SER A 26 -15.29 -9.18 -14.31
N PHE A 27 -14.41 -8.55 -13.54
CA PHE A 27 -14.00 -7.16 -13.72
C PHE A 27 -12.49 -7.02 -13.59
N THR A 28 -11.89 -6.16 -14.41
CA THR A 28 -10.48 -5.80 -14.28
C THR A 28 -10.24 -4.94 -13.03
N PRO A 29 -9.04 -4.98 -12.45
CA PRO A 29 -8.67 -4.06 -11.36
C PRO A 29 -8.89 -2.57 -11.70
N SER A 30 -8.71 -2.19 -12.97
CA SER A 30 -8.95 -0.81 -13.42
C SER A 30 -10.43 -0.43 -13.41
N GLU A 31 -11.35 -1.32 -13.80
CA GLU A 31 -12.79 -1.05 -13.71
C GLU A 31 -13.24 -0.90 -12.24
N ILE A 32 -12.67 -1.72 -11.35
CA ILE A 32 -12.94 -1.66 -9.91
C ILE A 32 -12.36 -0.37 -9.30
N ALA A 33 -11.16 0.05 -9.72
CA ALA A 33 -10.56 1.31 -9.29
C ALA A 33 -11.38 2.54 -9.74
N ASN A 34 -11.88 2.52 -10.98
CA ASN A 34 -12.80 3.55 -11.47
C ASN A 34 -14.10 3.61 -10.67
N ALA A 35 -14.73 2.46 -10.40
CA ALA A 35 -15.93 2.40 -9.56
C ALA A 35 -15.66 2.91 -8.14
N SER A 36 -14.46 2.68 -7.60
CA SER A 36 -14.06 3.12 -6.26
C SER A 36 -14.03 4.64 -6.10
N VAL A 37 -13.73 5.39 -7.18
CA VAL A 37 -13.84 6.85 -7.19
C VAL A 37 -15.30 7.28 -6.96
N THR A 38 -16.25 6.61 -7.62
CA THR A 38 -17.68 6.89 -7.46
C THR A 38 -18.18 6.49 -6.06
N VAL A 39 -17.77 5.33 -5.55
CA VAL A 39 -18.14 4.86 -4.20
C VAL A 39 -17.63 5.82 -3.13
N GLN A 40 -16.35 6.23 -3.23
CA GLN A 40 -15.78 7.22 -2.31
C GLN A 40 -16.63 8.51 -2.32
N LYS A 41 -16.91 9.06 -3.50
CA LYS A 41 -17.68 10.30 -3.63
C LYS A 41 -19.09 10.17 -3.06
N GLN A 42 -19.77 9.04 -3.28
CA GLN A 42 -21.11 8.80 -2.75
C GLN A 42 -21.11 8.72 -1.23
N ILE A 43 -20.14 8.02 -0.63
CA ILE A 43 -19.98 7.95 0.82
C ILE A 43 -19.72 9.36 1.39
N GLU A 44 -18.83 10.13 0.76
CA GLU A 44 -18.48 11.48 1.21
C GLU A 44 -19.59 12.51 1.05
N THR A 45 -20.55 12.26 0.16
CA THR A 45 -21.70 13.15 -0.05
C THR A 45 -22.87 12.79 0.86
N ASN A 46 -23.07 11.51 1.13
CA ASN A 46 -24.29 11.00 1.78
C ASN A 46 -24.06 10.52 3.22
N ASP A 47 -22.81 10.51 3.70
CA ASP A 47 -22.38 9.93 4.98
C ASP A 47 -22.85 8.49 5.21
N ASN A 48 -23.08 7.75 4.11
CA ASN A 48 -23.66 6.42 4.10
C ASN A 48 -23.08 5.57 2.98
N LEU A 49 -23.05 4.26 3.18
CA LEU A 49 -22.70 3.33 2.12
C LEU A 49 -23.74 3.40 0.98
N PRO A 50 -23.31 3.30 -0.28
CA PRO A 50 -24.26 3.07 -1.36
C PRO A 50 -24.96 1.72 -1.17
N ASN A 51 -26.22 1.61 -1.60
CA ASN A 51 -26.93 0.32 -1.59
C ASN A 51 -26.36 -0.63 -2.66
N ASN A 52 -25.96 -0.08 -3.79
CA ASN A 52 -25.37 -0.80 -4.91
C ASN A 52 -24.25 0.01 -5.54
N VAL A 53 -23.30 -0.69 -6.16
CA VAL A 53 -22.16 -0.11 -6.87
C VAL A 53 -22.24 -0.52 -8.33
N THR A 54 -22.02 0.44 -9.24
CA THR A 54 -21.92 0.17 -10.67
C THR A 54 -20.45 -0.05 -11.04
N ILE A 55 -20.14 -1.19 -11.66
CA ILE A 55 -18.82 -1.53 -12.17
C ILE A 55 -18.99 -1.91 -13.65
N GLY A 56 -18.42 -1.10 -14.55
CA GLY A 56 -18.72 -1.19 -15.97
C GLY A 56 -20.23 -1.02 -16.22
N ASN A 57 -20.85 -2.02 -16.85
CA ASN A 57 -22.30 -2.04 -17.14
C ASN A 57 -23.12 -2.84 -16.11
N GLN A 58 -22.48 -3.34 -15.04
CA GLN A 58 -23.12 -4.21 -14.06
C GLN A 58 -23.35 -3.48 -12.74
N THR A 59 -24.46 -3.78 -12.08
CA THR A 59 -24.75 -3.33 -10.71
C THR A 59 -24.54 -4.48 -9.75
N VAL A 60 -23.75 -4.25 -8.70
CA VAL A 60 -23.42 -5.23 -7.66
C VAL A 60 -23.75 -4.66 -6.28
N SER A 61 -23.94 -5.52 -5.29
CA SER A 61 -24.10 -5.07 -3.90
C SER A 61 -22.77 -4.55 -3.34
N THR A 62 -22.85 -3.74 -2.29
CA THR A 62 -21.65 -3.17 -1.64
C THR A 62 -20.74 -4.23 -1.01
N ALA A 63 -21.29 -5.37 -0.57
CA ALA A 63 -20.50 -6.49 -0.05
C ALA A 63 -19.68 -7.16 -1.17
N GLN A 64 -20.30 -7.37 -2.33
CA GLN A 64 -19.61 -7.90 -3.50
C GLN A 64 -18.55 -6.93 -4.01
N TYR A 65 -18.85 -5.63 -4.03
CA TYR A 65 -17.87 -4.59 -4.35
C TYR A 65 -16.68 -4.62 -3.38
N LEU A 66 -16.92 -4.75 -2.07
CA LEU A 66 -15.83 -4.82 -1.08
C LEU A 66 -14.86 -5.98 -1.42
N HIS A 67 -15.39 -7.16 -1.75
CA HIS A 67 -14.55 -8.30 -2.11
C HIS A 67 -13.71 -8.03 -3.37
N LEU A 68 -14.33 -7.43 -4.39
CA LEU A 68 -13.64 -7.03 -5.62
C LEU A 68 -12.55 -5.98 -5.32
N ALA A 69 -12.84 -4.99 -4.48
CA ALA A 69 -11.91 -3.94 -4.12
C ALA A 69 -10.69 -4.47 -3.34
N ILE A 70 -10.91 -5.42 -2.42
CA ILE A 70 -9.85 -6.11 -1.67
C ILE A 70 -8.93 -6.89 -2.62
N GLN A 71 -9.51 -7.68 -3.52
CA GLN A 71 -8.75 -8.47 -4.50
C GLN A 71 -8.00 -7.56 -5.47
N ALA A 72 -8.63 -6.48 -5.96
CA ALA A 72 -7.99 -5.49 -6.82
C ALA A 72 -6.81 -4.81 -6.12
N THR A 73 -6.96 -4.41 -4.86
CA THR A 73 -5.86 -3.82 -4.06
C THR A 73 -4.66 -4.77 -3.99
N SER A 74 -4.91 -6.06 -3.77
CA SER A 74 -3.86 -7.08 -3.68
C SER A 74 -3.19 -7.37 -5.04
N GLN A 75 -3.95 -7.37 -6.14
CA GLN A 75 -3.43 -7.57 -7.48
C GLN A 75 -2.58 -6.38 -7.98
N LEU A 76 -3.05 -5.15 -7.73
CA LEU A 76 -2.40 -3.92 -8.17
C LEU A 76 -1.01 -3.73 -7.53
N GLN A 77 -0.80 -4.26 -6.32
CA GLN A 77 0.53 -4.30 -5.69
C GLN A 77 1.59 -4.98 -6.58
N ASN A 78 1.18 -5.96 -7.36
CA ASN A 78 2.04 -6.79 -8.21
C ASN A 78 1.90 -6.46 -9.70
N ASN A 79 1.27 -5.32 -10.05
CA ASN A 79 0.90 -4.98 -11.43
C ASN A 79 0.08 -6.08 -12.14
N ASN A 80 -0.65 -6.88 -11.36
CA ASN A 80 -1.50 -7.93 -11.90
C ASN A 80 -2.83 -7.31 -12.35
N ASN A 81 -3.22 -7.55 -13.60
CA ASN A 81 -4.45 -7.04 -14.21
C ASN A 81 -5.45 -8.15 -14.56
N THR A 82 -5.28 -9.34 -13.99
CA THR A 82 -6.16 -10.48 -14.25
C THR A 82 -7.59 -10.16 -13.79
N PRO A 83 -8.62 -10.36 -14.64
CA PRO A 83 -9.99 -10.13 -14.24
C PRO A 83 -10.37 -10.91 -12.96
N ILE A 84 -11.05 -10.22 -12.05
CA ILE A 84 -11.51 -10.77 -10.77
C ILE A 84 -12.97 -11.19 -10.94
N THR A 85 -13.25 -12.47 -10.67
CA THR A 85 -14.59 -13.03 -10.76
C THR A 85 -15.48 -12.50 -9.63
N LEU A 86 -16.70 -12.08 -9.99
CA LEU A 86 -17.73 -11.66 -9.05
C LEU A 86 -18.21 -12.84 -8.21
N GLN A 87 -18.13 -12.69 -6.89
CA GLN A 87 -18.67 -13.64 -5.92
C GLN A 87 -20.06 -13.21 -5.44
N LYS A 88 -20.81 -14.14 -4.82
CA LYS A 88 -22.17 -13.88 -4.31
C LYS A 88 -22.17 -13.47 -2.83
N ASP A 89 -21.25 -12.59 -2.45
CA ASP A 89 -21.07 -12.18 -1.06
C ASP A 89 -22.26 -11.41 -0.50
N GLN A 90 -22.60 -11.71 0.76
CA GLN A 90 -23.63 -10.99 1.51
C GLN A 90 -23.02 -9.96 2.46
N ALA A 91 -23.81 -8.95 2.83
CA ALA A 91 -23.46 -8.05 3.93
C ALA A 91 -23.46 -8.80 5.27
N PRO A 92 -22.67 -8.36 6.27
CA PRO A 92 -22.72 -8.94 7.60
C PRO A 92 -24.08 -8.66 8.27
N LYS A 93 -24.54 -9.60 9.11
CA LYS A 93 -25.81 -9.45 9.85
C LYS A 93 -25.72 -8.42 10.98
N ASN A 94 -24.54 -8.28 11.55
CA ASN A 94 -24.21 -7.35 12.62
C ASN A 94 -22.88 -6.66 12.29
N ILE A 95 -22.68 -5.47 12.82
CA ILE A 95 -21.46 -4.70 12.60
C ILE A 95 -20.91 -4.34 13.98
N GLU A 96 -19.59 -4.45 14.12
CA GLU A 96 -18.90 -4.02 15.33
C GLU A 96 -17.77 -3.06 14.94
N GLU A 97 -17.71 -1.89 15.59
CA GLU A 97 -16.61 -0.94 15.40
C GLU A 97 -16.13 -0.45 16.76
N GLN A 98 -14.81 -0.52 16.96
CA GLN A 98 -14.08 0.03 18.09
C GLN A 98 -12.76 0.56 17.54
N LEU A 99 -12.85 1.56 16.68
CA LEU A 99 -11.73 2.10 15.92
C LEU A 99 -11.26 3.42 16.53
N ASN A 100 -9.94 3.62 16.62
CA ASN A 100 -9.36 4.92 16.88
C ASN A 100 -8.80 5.52 15.59
N THR A 101 -8.66 6.85 15.55
CA THR A 101 -7.93 7.52 14.48
C THR A 101 -6.48 7.02 14.45
N GLY A 102 -5.98 6.72 13.27
CA GLY A 102 -4.60 6.27 13.10
C GLY A 102 -4.17 6.26 11.66
N THR A 103 -3.04 5.62 11.41
CA THR A 103 -2.46 5.47 10.07
C THR A 103 -2.19 4.00 9.82
N LEU A 104 -2.53 3.53 8.61
CA LEU A 104 -2.11 2.24 8.09
C LEU A 104 -1.03 2.48 7.05
N THR A 105 0.11 1.84 7.20
CA THR A 105 1.09 1.75 6.13
C THR A 105 0.57 0.85 5.02
N LYS A 106 1.24 0.90 3.86
CA LYS A 106 0.98 0.01 2.74
C LYS A 106 0.97 -1.48 3.11
N ASN A 107 1.93 -1.89 3.94
CA ASN A 107 1.99 -3.27 4.40
C ASN A 107 0.81 -3.60 5.31
N ASP A 108 0.41 -2.69 6.21
CA ASP A 108 -0.70 -2.93 7.15
C ASP A 108 -2.03 -3.14 6.43
N TYR A 109 -2.36 -2.30 5.43
CA TYR A 109 -3.63 -2.47 4.72
C TYR A 109 -3.60 -3.62 3.71
N LEU A 110 -2.43 -4.03 3.20
CA LEU A 110 -2.31 -5.21 2.33
C LEU A 110 -2.44 -6.51 3.14
N ASP A 111 -1.83 -6.59 4.33
CA ASP A 111 -2.08 -7.68 5.28
C ASP A 111 -3.58 -7.77 5.60
N PHE A 112 -4.19 -6.62 5.89
CA PHE A 112 -5.60 -6.58 6.20
C PHE A 112 -6.49 -6.99 5.02
N ALA A 113 -6.15 -6.59 3.79
CA ALA A 113 -6.81 -7.03 2.58
C ALA A 113 -6.78 -8.55 2.44
N GLN A 114 -5.62 -9.18 2.66
CA GLN A 114 -5.48 -10.62 2.59
C GLN A 114 -6.38 -11.33 3.61
N ARG A 115 -6.40 -10.88 4.86
CA ARG A 115 -7.25 -11.47 5.92
C ARG A 115 -8.74 -11.35 5.61
N LEU A 116 -9.18 -10.22 5.04
CA LEU A 116 -10.58 -10.05 4.62
C LEU A 116 -10.91 -10.93 3.41
N ASN A 117 -10.01 -11.04 2.44
CA ASN A 117 -10.18 -11.93 1.29
C ASN A 117 -10.40 -13.38 1.73
N ASP A 118 -9.56 -13.86 2.65
CA ASP A 118 -9.69 -15.23 3.18
C ASP A 118 -11.00 -15.42 3.95
N TYR A 119 -11.42 -14.42 4.73
CA TYR A 119 -12.72 -14.45 5.40
C TYR A 119 -13.88 -14.53 4.40
N MET A 120 -13.89 -13.66 3.39
CA MET A 120 -15.00 -13.57 2.42
C MET A 120 -15.09 -14.81 1.53
N ASN A 121 -13.95 -15.37 1.10
CA ASN A 121 -13.93 -16.63 0.35
C ASN A 121 -14.52 -17.80 1.14
N ASN A 122 -14.23 -17.87 2.45
CA ASN A 122 -14.70 -18.96 3.31
C ASN A 122 -16.17 -18.83 3.72
N ASN A 123 -16.68 -17.61 3.87
CA ASN A 123 -18.01 -17.36 4.44
C ASN A 123 -19.04 -16.87 3.43
N GLN A 124 -18.62 -16.48 2.22
CA GLN A 124 -19.43 -15.76 1.23
C GLN A 124 -20.18 -14.57 1.86
N GLN A 125 -19.52 -13.88 2.79
CA GLN A 125 -20.06 -12.77 3.56
C GLN A 125 -18.92 -11.83 3.94
N ALA A 126 -19.16 -10.52 3.85
CA ALA A 126 -18.22 -9.52 4.36
C ALA A 126 -18.07 -9.63 5.88
N ALA A 127 -16.86 -9.36 6.39
CA ALA A 127 -16.59 -9.47 7.82
C ALA A 127 -17.35 -8.39 8.61
N PRO A 128 -17.97 -8.72 9.76
CA PRO A 128 -18.64 -7.73 10.60
C PRO A 128 -17.65 -6.69 11.15
N TYR A 129 -16.39 -7.11 11.35
CA TYR A 129 -15.25 -6.27 11.70
C TYR A 129 -13.93 -6.99 11.35
N GLY A 130 -12.82 -6.26 11.41
CA GLY A 130 -11.48 -6.80 11.39
C GLY A 130 -10.57 -6.13 12.42
N LEU A 131 -9.49 -6.79 12.84
CA LEU A 131 -8.51 -6.20 13.74
C LEU A 131 -7.34 -5.58 12.96
N ILE A 132 -7.02 -4.34 13.28
CA ILE A 132 -5.87 -3.58 12.78
C ILE A 132 -5.25 -2.82 13.96
N GLY A 133 -4.04 -2.27 13.80
CA GLY A 133 -3.32 -1.57 14.88
C GLY A 133 -4.20 -0.57 15.66
N PRO A 134 -4.96 0.32 14.99
CA PRO A 134 -5.81 1.29 15.69
C PRO A 134 -7.14 0.76 16.28
N GLY A 135 -7.49 -0.53 16.12
CA GLY A 135 -8.67 -1.14 16.75
C GLY A 135 -9.49 -2.07 15.84
N LYS A 136 -10.78 -2.26 16.18
CA LYS A 136 -11.74 -3.02 15.38
C LYS A 136 -12.34 -2.13 14.30
N ILE A 137 -12.04 -2.41 13.03
CA ILE A 137 -12.59 -1.69 11.88
C ILE A 137 -13.88 -2.36 11.40
N GLY A 138 -15.02 -1.65 11.47
CA GLY A 138 -16.32 -2.18 11.07
C GLY A 138 -16.52 -2.21 9.56
N TYR A 139 -17.58 -2.89 9.10
CA TYR A 139 -17.88 -3.06 7.67
C TYR A 139 -17.92 -1.75 6.87
N GLN A 140 -18.56 -0.68 7.37
CA GLN A 140 -18.60 0.60 6.67
C GLN A 140 -17.21 1.20 6.49
N SER A 141 -16.40 1.17 7.56
CA SER A 141 -15.02 1.64 7.52
C SER A 141 -14.15 0.80 6.57
N GLN A 142 -14.38 -0.52 6.47
CA GLN A 142 -13.69 -1.38 5.51
C GLN A 142 -14.00 -0.98 4.05
N VAL A 143 -15.29 -0.80 3.72
CA VAL A 143 -15.71 -0.34 2.39
C VAL A 143 -15.09 1.02 2.05
N TYR A 144 -15.16 1.98 2.98
CA TYR A 144 -14.62 3.31 2.75
C TYR A 144 -13.09 3.32 2.63
N LEU A 145 -12.40 2.49 3.41
CA LEU A 145 -10.94 2.31 3.34
C LEU A 145 -10.50 1.85 1.94
N PHE A 146 -11.06 0.75 1.44
CA PHE A 146 -10.65 0.20 0.15
C PHE A 146 -11.13 1.06 -1.03
N ALA A 147 -12.28 1.73 -0.92
CA ALA A 147 -12.70 2.72 -1.90
C ALA A 147 -11.70 3.87 -2.03
N ARG A 148 -11.26 4.44 -0.89
CA ARG A 148 -10.24 5.51 -0.88
C ARG A 148 -8.90 5.04 -1.41
N ILE A 149 -8.41 3.86 -1.00
CA ILE A 149 -7.13 3.31 -1.47
C ILE A 149 -7.14 3.19 -3.00
N LEU A 150 -8.20 2.63 -3.57
CA LEU A 150 -8.31 2.44 -5.02
C LEU A 150 -8.57 3.75 -5.77
N ALA A 151 -9.28 4.71 -5.20
CA ALA A 151 -9.41 6.04 -5.78
C ALA A 151 -8.08 6.82 -5.80
N ILE A 152 -7.26 6.68 -4.75
CA ILE A 152 -5.89 7.21 -4.74
C ILE A 152 -5.05 6.52 -5.81
N TYR A 153 -5.13 5.19 -5.93
CA TYR A 153 -4.45 4.46 -7.01
C TYR A 153 -4.88 4.98 -8.39
N ASN A 154 -6.18 5.18 -8.61
CA ASN A 154 -6.72 5.64 -9.89
C ASN A 154 -6.18 7.02 -10.31
N SER A 155 -5.92 7.91 -9.34
CA SER A 155 -5.42 9.26 -9.59
C SER A 155 -3.91 9.37 -9.66
N THR A 156 -3.18 8.51 -8.94
CA THR A 156 -1.72 8.60 -8.80
C THR A 156 -0.96 7.51 -9.57
N GLY A 157 -1.64 6.46 -10.03
CA GLY A 157 -1.03 5.29 -10.65
C GLY A 157 -0.27 4.39 -9.69
N SER A 158 -0.40 4.59 -8.37
CA SER A 158 0.30 3.80 -7.35
C SER A 158 -0.50 3.69 -6.07
N LEU A 159 -0.39 2.54 -5.39
CA LEU A 159 -1.01 2.36 -4.09
C LEU A 159 -0.38 3.31 -3.05
N PRO A 160 -1.17 4.00 -2.21
CA PRO A 160 -0.65 4.96 -1.24
C PRO A 160 0.31 4.29 -0.25
N LEU A 161 1.43 4.93 0.07
CA LEU A 161 2.39 4.38 1.04
C LEU A 161 1.82 4.30 2.46
N ALA A 162 0.87 5.19 2.78
CA ALA A 162 0.11 5.16 4.01
C ALA A 162 -1.24 5.84 3.81
N VAL A 163 -2.22 5.46 4.62
CA VAL A 163 -3.55 6.09 4.65
C VAL A 163 -3.99 6.35 6.08
N THR A 164 -4.60 7.52 6.29
CA THR A 164 -5.26 7.85 7.55
C THR A 164 -6.60 7.14 7.62
N ILE A 165 -6.88 6.53 8.77
CA ILE A 165 -8.17 5.92 9.10
C ILE A 165 -8.81 6.66 10.28
N LYS A 166 -10.14 6.71 10.27
CA LYS A 166 -10.96 7.27 11.34
C LYS A 166 -12.26 6.45 11.42
N PRO A 167 -12.95 6.42 12.58
CA PRO A 167 -14.28 5.83 12.69
C PRO A 167 -15.25 6.35 11.64
N PHE A 168 -16.13 5.48 11.13
CA PHE A 168 -17.12 5.87 10.12
C PHE A 168 -18.24 6.68 10.77
N THR A 169 -18.08 8.01 10.78
CA THR A 169 -19.07 8.96 11.29
C THR A 169 -19.14 10.18 10.37
N PRO A 170 -20.30 10.88 10.31
CA PRO A 170 -20.42 12.11 9.53
C PRO A 170 -19.35 13.17 9.86
N ASN A 171 -18.92 13.26 11.12
CA ASN A 171 -17.89 14.22 11.54
C ASN A 171 -16.47 13.89 11.04
N ASN A 172 -16.22 12.63 10.66
CA ASN A 172 -14.92 12.18 10.18
C ASN A 172 -14.83 12.14 8.65
N ILE A 173 -15.98 12.20 7.96
CA ILE A 173 -16.09 12.08 6.51
C ILE A 173 -16.24 13.50 5.93
N PRO A 174 -15.48 13.87 4.87
CA PRO A 174 -14.44 13.10 4.19
C PRO A 174 -13.13 12.98 4.99
N ILE A 175 -12.38 11.91 4.75
CA ILE A 175 -11.00 11.79 5.23
C ILE A 175 -10.06 12.13 4.05
N PRO A 176 -9.46 13.35 4.01
CA PRO A 176 -8.59 13.74 2.91
C PRO A 176 -7.33 12.86 2.86
N TYR A 177 -6.82 12.63 1.65
CA TYR A 177 -5.52 12.01 1.45
C TYR A 177 -4.45 13.10 1.36
N THR A 178 -3.47 13.02 2.25
CA THR A 178 -2.24 13.83 2.17
C THR A 178 -1.11 12.88 1.80
N PRO A 179 -0.56 12.96 0.57
CA PRO A 179 0.56 12.13 0.19
C PRO A 179 1.73 12.31 1.16
N PRO A 180 2.35 11.22 1.63
CA PRO A 180 3.53 11.34 2.47
C PRO A 180 4.68 11.95 1.67
N THR A 181 5.51 12.76 2.34
CA THR A 181 6.74 13.29 1.74
C THR A 181 7.74 12.16 1.55
N THR A 182 8.21 11.99 0.33
CA THR A 182 9.23 10.99 -0.02
C THR A 182 10.32 11.59 -0.87
N PHE A 183 11.50 10.99 -0.85
CA PHE A 183 12.64 11.39 -1.66
C PHE A 183 13.26 10.20 -2.37
N THR A 184 13.64 10.37 -3.63
CA THR A 184 14.34 9.31 -4.37
C THR A 184 15.78 9.16 -3.88
N PRO A 185 16.41 7.97 -4.02
CA PRO A 185 17.83 7.82 -3.72
C PRO A 185 18.72 8.84 -4.45
N THR A 186 18.38 9.22 -5.69
CA THR A 186 19.10 10.27 -6.42
C THR A 186 19.04 11.63 -5.73
N GLN A 187 17.87 12.06 -5.24
CA GLN A 187 17.74 13.32 -4.50
C GLN A 187 18.56 13.28 -3.21
N ILE A 188 18.55 12.14 -2.53
CA ILE A 188 19.30 11.94 -1.27
C ILE A 188 20.82 11.99 -1.54
N ILE A 189 21.30 11.34 -2.60
CA ILE A 189 22.72 11.37 -3.01
C ILE A 189 23.16 12.80 -3.32
N GLN A 190 22.37 13.56 -4.08
CA GLN A 190 22.69 14.97 -4.40
C GLN A 190 22.77 15.83 -3.14
N THR A 191 21.81 15.69 -2.22
CA THR A 191 21.84 16.39 -0.93
C THR A 191 23.03 15.94 -0.07
N ALA A 192 23.40 14.66 -0.09
CA ALA A 192 24.55 14.13 0.65
C ALA A 192 25.87 14.73 0.15
N THR A 193 26.09 14.80 -1.16
CA THR A 193 27.28 15.43 -1.76
C THR A 193 27.37 16.91 -1.39
N ASN A 194 26.24 17.63 -1.43
CA ASN A 194 26.21 19.03 -1.02
C ASN A 194 26.49 19.22 0.47
N LEU A 195 25.88 18.38 1.32
CA LEU A 195 26.12 18.40 2.77
C LEU A 195 27.59 18.10 3.10
N GLN A 196 28.20 17.12 2.42
CA GLN A 196 29.62 16.81 2.55
C GLN A 196 30.48 18.05 2.27
N ASN A 197 30.27 18.71 1.12
CA ASN A 197 31.01 19.91 0.76
C ASN A 197 30.83 21.04 1.77
N ILE A 198 29.62 21.22 2.30
CA ILE A 198 29.36 22.21 3.37
C ILE A 198 30.19 21.86 4.60
N ILE A 199 30.12 20.63 5.11
CA ILE A 199 30.87 20.20 6.29
C ILE A 199 32.39 20.35 6.07
N GLU A 200 32.88 19.97 4.88
CA GLU A 200 34.30 20.08 4.54
C GLU A 200 34.78 21.53 4.43
N THR A 201 33.92 22.47 4.04
CA THR A 201 34.29 23.89 3.89
C THR A 201 34.07 24.69 5.17
N THR A 202 32.94 24.51 5.86
CA THR A 202 32.58 25.25 7.07
C THR A 202 33.12 24.63 8.35
N LYS A 203 33.48 23.34 8.31
CA LYS A 203 33.88 22.53 9.48
C LYS A 203 32.79 22.44 10.54
N THR A 204 31.52 22.58 10.12
CA THR A 204 30.35 22.50 10.99
C THR A 204 29.26 21.67 10.33
N ILE A 205 28.49 20.95 11.15
CA ILE A 205 27.29 20.23 10.70
C ILE A 205 26.11 21.20 10.83
N PRO A 206 25.37 21.51 9.74
CA PRO A 206 24.19 22.35 9.83
C PRO A 206 23.07 21.64 10.59
N ASN A 207 22.18 22.41 11.22
CA ASN A 207 21.00 21.85 11.91
C ASN A 207 19.95 21.31 10.92
N THR A 208 19.95 21.82 9.69
CA THR A 208 18.99 21.48 8.65
C THR A 208 19.67 21.32 7.29
N VAL A 209 19.01 20.59 6.41
CA VAL A 209 19.36 20.46 5.00
C VAL A 209 18.13 20.65 4.13
N THR A 210 18.33 21.05 2.89
CA THR A 210 17.26 21.17 1.90
C THR A 210 17.38 20.05 0.87
N ILE A 211 16.30 19.30 0.70
CA ILE A 211 16.18 18.24 -0.30
C ILE A 211 14.94 18.52 -1.17
N ASN A 212 15.18 18.74 -2.48
CA ASN A 212 14.12 19.07 -3.44
C ASN A 212 13.15 20.18 -2.95
N GLY A 213 13.70 21.27 -2.39
CA GLY A 213 12.92 22.39 -1.85
C GLY A 213 12.32 22.18 -0.45
N THR A 214 12.41 20.98 0.13
CA THR A 214 11.94 20.69 1.49
C THR A 214 13.10 20.86 2.49
N THR A 215 12.93 21.70 3.51
CA THR A 215 13.90 21.83 4.61
C THR A 215 13.57 20.81 5.69
N ILE A 216 14.55 19.98 6.04
CA ILE A 216 14.44 18.93 7.08
C ILE A 216 15.61 19.05 8.05
N ASN A 217 15.46 18.54 9.27
CA ASN A 217 16.58 18.49 10.22
C ASN A 217 17.60 17.41 9.81
N THR A 218 18.84 17.52 10.30
CA THR A 218 19.91 16.58 9.93
C THR A 218 19.71 15.15 10.45
N ALA A 219 18.95 14.93 11.52
CA ALA A 219 18.58 13.58 11.97
C ALA A 219 17.62 12.92 10.96
N GLN A 220 16.63 13.66 10.46
CA GLN A 220 15.74 13.18 9.40
C GLN A 220 16.53 12.84 8.12
N PHE A 221 17.50 13.68 7.77
CA PHE A 221 18.38 13.41 6.63
C PHE A 221 19.27 12.18 6.87
N LEU A 222 19.78 11.98 8.08
CA LEU A 222 20.55 10.80 8.44
C LEU A 222 19.72 9.52 8.19
N HIS A 223 18.45 9.50 8.61
CA HIS A 223 17.57 8.36 8.36
C HIS A 223 17.37 8.09 6.85
N LEU A 224 17.17 9.15 6.06
CA LEU A 224 17.08 9.03 4.60
C LEU A 224 18.37 8.46 4.00
N ALA A 225 19.54 8.95 4.43
CA ALA A 225 20.83 8.53 3.93
C ALA A 225 21.14 7.06 4.24
N ILE A 226 20.94 6.61 5.49
CA ILE A 226 21.16 5.20 5.86
C ILE A 226 20.16 4.25 5.20
N THR A 227 18.91 4.69 4.99
CA THR A 227 17.94 3.92 4.22
C THR A 227 18.35 3.84 2.74
N ALA A 228 18.87 4.92 2.17
CA ALA A 228 19.36 4.91 0.79
C ALA A 228 20.57 3.96 0.63
N ILE A 229 21.50 3.92 1.59
CA ILE A 229 22.62 2.97 1.58
C ILE A 229 22.13 1.52 1.52
N THR A 230 21.18 1.15 2.38
CA THR A 230 20.62 -0.21 2.42
C THR A 230 19.82 -0.54 1.16
N GLN A 231 19.10 0.42 0.57
CA GLN A 231 18.38 0.24 -0.70
C GLN A 231 19.32 0.08 -1.90
N LEU A 232 20.35 0.92 -2.02
CA LEU A 232 21.30 0.89 -3.13
C LEU A 232 22.08 -0.43 -3.16
N LYS A 233 22.45 -0.99 -2.00
CA LYS A 233 23.03 -2.34 -1.93
C LYS A 233 22.13 -3.40 -2.58
N ASN A 234 20.82 -3.24 -2.47
CA ASN A 234 19.81 -4.16 -3.00
C ASN A 234 19.29 -3.75 -4.39
N ASN A 235 19.95 -2.81 -5.09
CA ASN A 235 19.49 -2.23 -6.36
C ASN A 235 18.06 -1.68 -6.31
N ASN A 236 17.61 -1.23 -5.13
CA ASN A 236 16.30 -0.66 -4.93
C ASN A 236 16.36 0.87 -5.10
N ASN A 237 15.57 1.41 -6.04
CA ASN A 237 15.51 2.83 -6.34
C ASN A 237 14.18 3.48 -5.90
N ASN A 238 13.39 2.81 -5.07
CA ASN A 238 12.09 3.30 -4.65
C ASN A 238 12.22 4.56 -3.78
N PRO A 239 11.28 5.51 -3.87
CA PRO A 239 11.25 6.66 -2.97
C PRO A 239 11.23 6.26 -1.49
N ILE A 240 12.00 6.99 -0.69
CA ILE A 240 12.16 6.78 0.75
C ILE A 240 11.27 7.76 1.49
N LEU A 241 10.49 7.25 2.45
CA LEU A 241 9.61 8.04 3.30
C LEU A 241 10.41 8.94 4.24
N LEU A 242 10.07 10.22 4.28
CA LEU A 242 10.55 11.13 5.33
C LEU A 242 9.91 10.75 6.66
N LYS A 243 10.74 10.43 7.65
CA LYS A 243 10.32 10.17 9.03
C LYS A 243 10.46 11.43 9.88
N ASN A 244 9.67 11.52 10.95
CA ASN A 244 9.71 12.66 11.86
C ASN A 244 10.72 12.46 12.99
N ASP A 245 11.97 12.17 12.63
CA ASP A 245 13.00 11.87 13.62
C ASP A 245 13.50 13.12 14.36
N GLN A 246 13.73 12.95 15.64
CA GLN A 246 14.33 13.96 16.50
C GLN A 246 15.87 13.83 16.53
N ALA A 247 16.54 14.94 16.76
CA ALA A 247 17.96 14.94 17.10
C ALA A 247 18.19 14.23 18.45
N PRO A 248 19.36 13.61 18.67
CA PRO A 248 19.69 13.05 19.98
C PRO A 248 19.85 14.17 21.01
N SER A 249 19.58 13.89 22.29
CA SER A 249 19.74 14.88 23.37
C SER A 249 21.20 15.14 23.75
N TYR A 250 22.12 14.28 23.32
CA TYR A 250 23.56 14.40 23.46
C TYR A 250 24.24 13.66 22.30
N THR A 251 25.52 13.94 22.07
CA THR A 251 26.36 13.16 21.13
C THR A 251 27.63 12.70 21.82
N GLN A 252 28.20 11.59 21.36
CA GLN A 252 29.46 11.07 21.87
C GLN A 252 30.37 10.60 20.73
N GLU A 253 31.55 11.19 20.61
CA GLU A 253 32.58 10.74 19.67
C GLU A 253 33.83 10.27 20.41
N GLN A 254 34.31 9.07 20.03
CA GLN A 254 35.59 8.48 20.45
C GLN A 254 36.12 7.64 19.28
N LEU A 255 36.65 8.31 18.26
CA LEU A 255 37.18 7.68 17.04
C LEU A 255 38.69 7.63 17.02
N ASN A 256 39.23 6.46 16.65
CA ASN A 256 40.59 6.34 16.15
C ASN A 256 40.59 6.46 14.62
N THR A 257 41.74 6.77 14.03
CA THR A 257 41.89 6.78 12.56
C THR A 257 41.72 5.36 12.00
N GLY A 258 41.07 5.25 10.85
CA GLY A 258 40.81 3.96 10.20
C GLY A 258 40.00 4.12 8.93
N SER A 259 39.61 2.98 8.34
CA SER A 259 38.74 2.90 7.18
C SER A 259 37.61 1.90 7.42
N LEU A 260 36.51 2.06 6.67
CA LEU A 260 35.40 1.11 6.64
C LEU A 260 35.35 0.47 5.26
N THR A 261 35.19 -0.85 5.22
CA THR A 261 34.87 -1.56 3.98
C THR A 261 33.40 -1.32 3.61
N LEU A 262 33.03 -1.68 2.37
CA LEU A 262 31.63 -1.72 1.93
C LEU A 262 30.72 -2.47 2.92
N ASN A 263 31.18 -3.61 3.41
CA ASN A 263 30.39 -4.41 4.34
C ASN A 263 30.23 -3.71 5.70
N ASP A 264 31.28 -3.06 6.19
CA ASP A 264 31.25 -2.41 7.51
C ASP A 264 30.28 -1.21 7.54
N TYR A 265 30.33 -0.33 6.53
CA TYR A 265 29.44 0.84 6.54
C TYR A 265 27.99 0.48 6.20
N VAL A 266 27.75 -0.58 5.43
CA VAL A 266 26.40 -1.09 5.18
C VAL A 266 25.81 -1.70 6.45
N ASP A 267 26.57 -2.53 7.16
CA ASP A 267 26.13 -3.10 8.45
C ASP A 267 25.80 -1.97 9.43
N PHE A 268 26.67 -0.97 9.52
CA PHE A 268 26.47 0.17 10.39
C PHE A 268 25.20 0.97 10.02
N ALA A 269 24.98 1.24 8.73
CA ALA A 269 23.77 1.89 8.24
C ALA A 269 22.51 1.10 8.61
N GLN A 270 22.53 -0.24 8.51
CA GLN A 270 21.42 -1.09 8.91
C GLN A 270 21.14 -0.97 10.42
N ARG A 271 22.17 -1.07 11.26
CA ARG A 271 22.02 -0.94 12.72
C ARG A 271 21.43 0.41 13.14
N LEU A 272 21.88 1.50 12.51
CA LEU A 272 21.31 2.83 12.75
C LEU A 272 19.87 2.92 12.27
N ASN A 273 19.55 2.34 11.11
CA ASN A 273 18.20 2.34 10.56
C ASN A 273 17.23 1.61 11.51
N ASP A 274 17.63 0.46 12.05
CA ASP A 274 16.83 -0.28 13.03
C ASP A 274 16.64 0.54 14.33
N TYR A 275 17.69 1.21 14.82
CA TYR A 275 17.58 2.10 15.97
C TYR A 275 16.59 3.25 15.72
N MET A 276 16.72 3.96 14.59
CA MET A 276 15.88 5.12 14.29
C MET A 276 14.42 4.72 14.06
N ASN A 277 14.16 3.59 13.40
CA ASN A 277 12.80 3.07 13.24
C ASN A 277 12.13 2.75 14.58
N ASN A 278 12.89 2.27 15.57
CA ASN A 278 12.37 1.94 16.89
C ASN A 278 12.19 3.15 17.81
N ASN A 279 13.03 4.18 17.66
CA ASN A 279 13.09 5.29 18.62
C ASN A 279 12.57 6.64 18.08
N GLN A 280 12.39 6.78 16.76
CA GLN A 280 12.07 8.05 16.10
C GLN A 280 13.06 9.18 16.47
N GLN A 281 14.31 8.79 16.69
CA GLN A 281 15.40 9.66 17.11
C GLN A 281 16.71 9.12 16.55
N ALA A 282 17.60 10.00 16.09
CA ALA A 282 18.95 9.59 15.72
C ALA A 282 19.73 9.09 16.95
N ALA A 283 20.64 8.14 16.73
CA ALA A 283 21.46 7.61 17.82
C ALA A 283 22.47 8.68 18.30
N PRO A 284 22.73 8.81 19.61
CA PRO A 284 23.78 9.68 20.14
C PRO A 284 25.19 9.34 19.66
N TYR A 285 25.41 8.06 19.28
CA TYR A 285 26.62 7.56 18.66
C TYR A 285 26.36 6.21 17.98
N GLY A 286 27.27 5.83 17.11
CA GLY A 286 27.32 4.53 16.47
C GLY A 286 28.65 3.82 16.72
N LEU A 287 28.61 2.50 16.95
CA LEU A 287 29.83 1.68 17.10
C LEU A 287 30.27 1.14 15.74
N ILE A 288 31.46 1.53 15.32
CA ILE A 288 32.17 1.03 14.15
C ILE A 288 33.54 0.49 14.56
N GLY A 289 34.22 -0.27 13.70
CA GLY A 289 35.54 -0.85 14.00
C GLY A 289 36.53 0.16 14.62
N PRO A 290 36.66 1.39 14.07
CA PRO A 290 37.54 2.43 14.62
C PRO A 290 37.11 3.07 15.96
N GLY A 291 35.88 2.85 16.44
CA GLY A 291 35.39 3.43 17.70
C GLY A 291 33.93 3.90 17.66
N LYS A 292 33.62 4.94 18.45
CA LYS A 292 32.29 5.57 18.50
C LYS A 292 32.26 6.81 17.61
N ILE A 293 31.42 6.80 16.58
CA ILE A 293 31.13 7.98 15.75
C ILE A 293 29.87 8.68 16.27
N GLY A 294 29.92 9.99 16.51
CA GLY A 294 28.85 10.79 17.14
C GLY A 294 28.26 11.85 16.24
#